data_AF-A0A822DX96-F1
#
_entry.id   AF-A0A822DX96-F1
#
_cell.length_a   1.000
_cell.length_b   1.000
_cell.length_c   1.000
_cell.angle_alpha   90.00
_cell.angle_beta   90.00
_cell.angle_gamma   90.00
#
_symmetry.space_group_name_H-M   'P 1'
#
loop_
_entity.id
_entity.type
_entity.pdbx_description
1 polymer ?
#
loop_
_entity_poly.entity_id
_entity_poly.type
_entity_poly.pdbx_seq_one_letter_code
_entity_poly.pdbx_strand_id
1 'polypeptide(L)'
;IEESNSEYRTLYNKEFESKPPPATQPHDLLHEMPISFWTEHRHTTHGVTQLKTFNSPFHRNASFSTPVELTYEGARPHEMEQWPNYAQKSLNDAKIC
;
A
#
# COMPACT_ATOMS: atom_id res chain seq x y z
N ILE A 1 4.20 44.97 -9.78
CA ILE A 1 3.21 43.85 -9.76
C ILE A 1 3.62 42.77 -8.75
N GLU A 2 4.86 42.77 -8.22
CA GLU A 2 5.33 41.76 -7.25
C GLU A 2 5.01 42.09 -5.78
N GLU A 3 4.84 43.36 -5.40
CA GLU A 3 4.68 43.75 -3.99
C GLU A 3 3.33 43.33 -3.38
N SER A 4 2.28 43.23 -4.18
CA SER A 4 0.98 42.80 -3.67
C SER A 4 1.02 41.33 -3.23
N ASN A 5 1.85 40.48 -3.88
CA ASN A 5 1.89 39.01 -3.67
C ASN A 5 2.26 38.54 -2.26
N SER A 6 2.92 39.39 -1.49
CA SER A 6 3.30 39.07 -0.12
C SER A 6 2.21 39.45 0.90
N GLU A 7 1.47 40.53 0.67
CA GLU A 7 0.56 41.13 1.65
C GLU A 7 -0.71 40.30 1.85
N TYR A 8 -1.27 39.72 0.79
CA TYR A 8 -2.41 38.81 0.94
C TYR A 8 -2.02 37.46 1.55
N ARG A 9 -0.81 36.96 1.33
CA ARG A 9 -0.36 35.73 2.00
C ARG A 9 -0.21 35.93 3.50
N THR A 10 0.22 37.10 3.94
CA THR A 10 0.37 37.40 5.37
C THR A 10 -0.97 37.67 6.05
N LEU A 11 -1.95 38.29 5.36
CA LEU A 11 -3.28 38.53 5.91
C LEU A 11 -4.09 37.25 6.13
N TYR A 12 -4.09 36.33 5.14
CA TYR A 12 -4.90 35.11 5.19
C TYR A 12 -4.31 33.98 6.06
N ASN A 13 -3.01 34.00 6.32
CA ASN A 13 -2.34 32.96 7.13
C ASN A 13 -1.96 33.44 8.53
N LYS A 14 -2.40 34.63 8.95
CA LYS A 14 -1.96 35.25 10.22
C LYS A 14 -2.30 34.41 11.46
N GLU A 15 -3.38 33.62 11.38
CA GLU A 15 -3.88 32.78 12.47
C GLU A 15 -3.75 31.27 12.18
N PHE A 16 -3.28 30.91 10.98
CA PHE A 16 -3.11 29.51 10.60
C PHE A 16 -1.77 28.99 11.09
N GLU A 17 -1.79 28.26 12.20
CA GLU A 17 -0.64 27.50 12.66
C GLU A 17 -0.68 26.08 12.06
N SER A 18 0.16 25.83 11.06
CA SER A 18 0.36 24.46 10.54
C SER A 18 1.02 23.59 11.61
N LYS A 19 0.21 22.87 12.38
CA LYS A 19 0.68 21.87 13.35
C LYS A 19 0.34 20.49 12.82
N PRO A 20 1.32 19.57 12.73
CA PRO A 20 1.01 18.18 12.41
C PRO A 20 0.11 17.61 13.51
N PRO A 21 -0.85 16.74 13.16
CA PRO A 21 -1.67 16.07 14.15
C PRO A 21 -0.78 15.22 15.08
N PRO A 22 -1.18 15.04 16.36
CA PRO A 22 -0.46 14.16 17.26
C PRO A 22 -0.49 12.73 16.72
N ALA A 23 0.62 12.00 16.88
CA ALA A 23 0.70 10.61 16.48
C ALA A 23 -0.35 9.78 17.23
N THR A 24 -1.14 8.99 16.50
CA THR A 24 -2.19 8.16 17.09
C THR A 24 -1.63 6.91 17.77
N GLN A 25 -0.49 6.41 17.27
CA GLN A 25 0.16 5.19 17.75
C GLN A 25 1.70 5.34 17.69
N PRO A 26 2.46 4.59 18.49
CA PRO A 26 3.91 4.50 18.32
C PRO A 26 4.22 3.74 17.02
N HIS A 27 4.98 4.38 16.11
CA HIS A 27 5.30 3.82 14.79
C HIS A 27 6.78 3.44 14.67
N ASP A 28 7.07 2.30 14.05
CA ASP A 28 8.44 1.88 13.71
C ASP A 28 8.75 2.24 12.25
N LEU A 29 9.48 3.34 12.05
CA LEU A 29 9.80 3.85 10.72
C LEU A 29 10.65 2.91 9.85
N LEU A 30 11.30 1.89 10.44
CA LEU A 30 12.21 0.99 9.72
C LEU A 30 11.51 -0.28 9.25
N HIS A 31 10.59 -0.82 10.04
CA HIS A 31 9.97 -2.12 9.77
C HIS A 31 8.46 -2.06 9.50
N GLU A 32 7.80 -0.96 9.88
CA GLU A 32 6.36 -0.80 9.66
C GLU A 32 6.07 -0.39 8.22
N MET A 33 4.99 -0.94 7.65
CA MET A 33 4.48 -0.46 6.38
C MET A 33 3.73 0.87 6.58
N PRO A 34 3.94 1.86 5.70
CA PRO A 34 3.20 3.11 5.78
C PRO A 34 1.71 2.88 5.55
N ILE A 35 0.88 3.42 6.44
CA ILE A 35 -0.56 3.46 6.26
C ILE A 35 -0.90 4.64 5.35
N SER A 36 -1.48 4.32 4.20
CA SER A 36 -2.01 5.26 3.22
C SER A 36 -3.43 4.85 2.84
N PHE A 37 -4.15 5.77 2.19
CA PHE A 37 -5.47 5.49 1.61
C PHE A 37 -5.49 4.17 0.80
N TRP A 38 -4.47 3.93 -0.01
CA TRP A 38 -4.39 2.74 -0.85
C TRP A 38 -4.17 1.46 -0.06
N THR A 39 -3.31 1.48 0.98
CA THR A 39 -3.07 0.28 1.80
C THR A 39 -4.29 -0.10 2.62
N GLU A 40 -5.12 0.87 3.02
CA GLU A 40 -6.39 0.63 3.71
C GLU A 40 -7.44 0.03 2.77
N HIS A 41 -7.54 0.56 1.54
CA HIS A 41 -8.54 0.15 0.56
C HIS A 41 -8.07 -1.00 -0.34
N ARG A 42 -6.89 -1.59 -0.10
CA ARG A 42 -6.27 -2.62 -0.96
C ARG A 42 -7.18 -3.82 -1.28
N HIS A 43 -8.13 -4.14 -0.41
CA HIS A 43 -9.09 -5.24 -0.58
C HIS A 43 -10.35 -4.85 -1.37
N THR A 44 -10.66 -3.56 -1.45
CA THR A 44 -11.87 -3.02 -2.12
C THR A 44 -11.54 -2.28 -3.42
N THR A 45 -10.31 -1.82 -3.59
CA THR A 45 -9.84 -1.17 -4.82
C THR A 45 -9.80 -2.18 -5.97
N HIS A 46 -10.49 -1.86 -7.05
CA HIS A 46 -10.49 -2.63 -8.31
C HIS A 46 -9.36 -2.16 -9.24
N GLY A 47 -9.02 -2.96 -10.25
CA GLY A 47 -8.00 -2.60 -11.25
C GLY A 47 -6.55 -2.67 -10.75
N VAL A 48 -6.34 -3.08 -9.51
CA VAL A 48 -5.02 -3.41 -8.96
C VAL A 48 -4.73 -4.90 -9.13
N THR A 49 -3.45 -5.24 -9.22
CA THR A 49 -3.02 -6.64 -9.22
C THR A 49 -3.36 -7.29 -7.89
N GLN A 50 -3.75 -8.57 -7.91
CA GLN A 50 -4.03 -9.35 -6.71
C GLN A 50 -2.84 -9.34 -5.73
N LEU A 51 -3.15 -9.23 -4.44
CA LEU A 51 -2.17 -9.19 -3.35
C LEU A 51 -1.56 -10.59 -3.15
N LYS A 52 -0.28 -10.74 -3.47
CA LYS A 52 0.48 -11.97 -3.19
C LYS A 52 1.21 -11.94 -1.85
N THR A 53 1.52 -10.74 -1.33
CA THR A 53 2.34 -10.57 -0.13
C THR A 53 1.70 -9.54 0.79
N PHE A 54 1.69 -9.82 2.10
CA PHE A 54 1.13 -8.91 3.11
C PHE A 54 1.99 -7.64 3.28
N ASN A 55 3.31 -7.80 3.22
CA ASN A 55 4.30 -6.75 3.49
C ASN A 55 4.66 -5.88 2.28
N SER A 56 4.08 -6.12 1.10
CA SER A 56 4.29 -5.29 -0.09
C SER A 56 3.07 -5.35 -1.00
N PRO A 57 2.01 -4.59 -0.66
CA PRO A 57 0.74 -4.67 -1.39
C PRO A 57 0.84 -4.13 -2.83
N PHE A 58 1.76 -3.19 -3.09
CA PHE A 58 1.89 -2.50 -4.39
C PHE A 58 3.22 -2.80 -5.08
N HIS A 59 3.50 -4.09 -5.31
CA HIS A 59 4.67 -4.48 -6.08
C HIS A 59 4.39 -4.42 -7.59
N ARG A 60 5.41 -4.09 -8.40
CA ARG A 60 5.30 -4.13 -9.87
C ARG A 60 4.99 -5.56 -10.30
N ASN A 61 3.93 -5.73 -11.08
CA ASN A 61 3.60 -6.98 -11.73
C ASN A 61 3.85 -6.81 -13.23
N ALA A 62 4.72 -7.65 -13.79
CA ALA A 62 5.00 -7.72 -15.22
C ALA A 62 4.50 -9.03 -15.86
N SER A 63 3.78 -9.88 -15.12
CA SER A 63 3.37 -11.21 -15.57
C SER A 63 2.53 -11.19 -16.86
N PHE A 64 1.81 -10.09 -17.13
CA PHE A 64 1.06 -9.94 -18.38
C PHE A 64 1.93 -9.45 -19.55
N SER A 65 2.90 -8.56 -19.29
CA SER A 65 3.72 -7.95 -20.34
C SER A 65 5.01 -8.72 -20.64
N THR A 66 5.39 -9.68 -19.79
CA THR A 66 6.49 -10.60 -20.04
C THR A 66 6.19 -11.46 -21.26
N PRO A 67 7.05 -11.45 -22.30
CA PRO A 67 6.90 -12.31 -23.47
C PRO A 67 6.74 -13.79 -23.10
N VAL A 68 6.02 -14.52 -23.95
CA VAL A 68 5.65 -15.92 -23.68
C VAL A 68 6.89 -16.81 -23.60
N GLU A 69 7.95 -16.52 -24.36
CA GLU A 69 9.19 -17.29 -24.36
C GLU A 69 9.88 -17.28 -23.00
N LEU A 70 9.67 -16.23 -22.19
CA LEU A 70 10.26 -16.08 -20.86
C LEU A 70 9.39 -16.66 -19.75
N THR A 71 8.12 -16.95 -20.01
CA THR A 71 7.15 -17.42 -19.00
C THR A 71 6.83 -18.91 -19.09
N TYR A 72 7.31 -19.60 -20.15
CA TYR A 72 6.94 -20.99 -20.47
C TYR A 72 7.26 -22.01 -19.36
N GLU A 73 8.28 -21.77 -18.54
CA GLU A 73 8.67 -22.65 -17.43
C GLU A 73 8.12 -22.21 -16.06
N GLY A 74 7.34 -21.12 -16.02
CA GLY A 74 6.81 -20.56 -14.79
C GLY A 74 5.53 -21.25 -14.28
N ALA A 75 5.24 -21.06 -12.99
CA ALA A 75 3.98 -21.50 -12.39
C ALA A 75 2.79 -20.79 -13.03
N ARG A 76 1.72 -21.55 -13.31
CA ARG A 76 0.54 -21.04 -14.01
C ARG A 76 -0.30 -20.14 -13.09
N PRO A 77 -1.07 -19.18 -13.64
CA PRO A 77 -1.85 -18.26 -12.82
C PRO A 77 -2.80 -18.94 -11.82
N HIS A 78 -3.46 -20.02 -12.21
CA HIS A 78 -4.39 -20.77 -11.35
C HIS A 78 -3.68 -21.53 -10.20
N GLU A 79 -2.39 -21.84 -10.35
CA GLU A 79 -1.58 -22.44 -9.28
C GLU A 79 -1.21 -21.39 -8.23
N MET A 80 -1.11 -20.12 -8.63
CA MET A 80 -0.81 -18.99 -7.74
C MET A 80 -2.04 -18.45 -6.98
N GLU A 81 -3.26 -18.67 -7.48
CA GLU A 81 -4.51 -18.20 -6.86
C GLU A 81 -4.83 -18.83 -5.50
N GLN A 82 -4.14 -19.92 -5.15
CA GLN A 82 -4.28 -20.58 -3.85
C GLN A 82 -3.55 -19.82 -2.71
N TRP A 83 -2.84 -18.74 -3.03
CA TRP A 83 -2.14 -17.85 -2.11
C TRP A 83 -3.01 -16.61 -1.80
N PRO A 84 -3.27 -16.22 -0.53
CA PRO A 84 -2.59 -16.54 0.73
C PRO A 84 -3.33 -17.57 1.61
N ASN A 85 -4.25 -18.35 1.04
CA ASN A 85 -5.14 -19.23 1.81
C ASN A 85 -4.40 -20.30 2.64
N TYR A 86 -3.21 -20.73 2.19
CA TYR A 86 -2.37 -21.66 2.95
C TYR A 86 -1.79 -21.07 4.24
N ALA A 87 -1.44 -19.78 4.24
CA ALA A 87 -0.88 -19.13 5.42
C ALA A 87 -1.95 -18.85 6.48
N GLN A 88 -3.20 -18.61 6.07
CA GLN A 88 -4.33 -18.46 7.01
C GLN A 88 -4.78 -19.80 7.57
N LYS A 89 -4.77 -20.88 6.77
CA LYS A 89 -5.15 -22.22 7.24
C LYS A 89 -4.19 -22.73 8.33
N SER A 90 -2.87 -22.65 8.11
CA SER A 90 -1.90 -23.10 9.11
C SER A 90 -1.95 -22.30 10.43
N LEU A 91 -2.24 -21.00 10.36
CA LEU A 91 -2.32 -20.11 11.52
C LEU A 91 -3.63 -20.29 12.30
N ASN A 92 -4.70 -20.74 11.64
CA ASN A 92 -5.96 -21.11 12.28
C ASN A 92 -5.90 -22.53 12.87
N ASP A 93 -5.25 -23.48 12.19
CA ASP A 93 -5.04 -24.84 12.69
C ASP A 93 -4.12 -24.83 13.93
N ALA A 94 -3.12 -23.94 13.99
CA ALA A 94 -2.25 -23.75 15.15
C ALA A 94 -2.91 -23.06 16.35
N LYS A 95 -4.13 -22.51 16.20
CA LYS A 95 -4.91 -21.89 17.29
C LYS A 95 -5.98 -22.82 17.87
N ILE A 96 -6.15 -24.02 17.30
CA ILE A 96 -7.13 -25.03 17.73
C ILE A 96 -6.48 -26.13 18.60
N CYS A 97 -5.16 -26.09 18.79
CA CYS A 97 -4.42 -26.95 19.72
C CYS A 97 -4.10 -26.23 21.04
#